data_AF-A0A2P8HPG0-F1
#
_entry.id   AF-A0A2P8HPG0-F1
#
_cell.length_a   1.000
_cell.length_b   1.000
_cell.length_c   1.000
_cell.angle_alpha   90.00
_cell.angle_beta   90.00
_cell.angle_gamma   90.00
#
_symmetry.space_group_name_H-M   'P 1'
#
loop_
_entity.id
_entity.type
_entity.pdbx_description
1 polymer ?
#
loop_
_entity_poly.entity_id
_entity_poly.type
_entity_poly.pdbx_seq_one_letter_code
_entity_poly.pdbx_strand_id
1 'polypeptide(L)'
;MRIIGGASGGRKIQPPAKMPNTRPTTDIAKGGLFNIIENNLDISSLKTLDIFGGTGSISYELASRGATDMTVVEKDPAMAEFIIKTAKALGIDTLKTVKMDAFKYLQQCTEKFDLIFADPPYMMETLDQLPLLVFEKELLNPEGWLVVEHTQHEKFKDYSYYRSERNYGSTIFSIFINREELKR
;
A
#
# COMPACT_ATOMS: atom_id res chain seq x y z
N MET A 1 -15.22 6.29 2.47
CA MET A 1 -14.12 5.70 3.26
C MET A 1 -13.81 6.61 4.46
N ARG A 2 -13.01 6.15 5.41
CA ARG A 2 -12.67 6.91 6.63
C ARG A 2 -11.21 6.68 7.02
N ILE A 3 -10.54 7.70 7.54
CA ILE A 3 -9.24 7.57 8.22
C ILE A 3 -9.52 6.99 9.62
N ILE A 4 -8.86 5.90 10.00
CA ILE A 4 -9.17 5.13 11.21
C ILE A 4 -8.50 5.73 12.43
N GLY A 5 -7.19 5.96 12.37
CA GLY A 5 -6.38 6.45 13.49
C GLY A 5 -5.47 7.61 13.10
N GLY A 6 -4.60 8.01 14.04
CA GLY A 6 -3.70 9.15 13.88
C GLY A 6 -4.40 10.51 14.01
N ALA A 7 -3.69 11.58 13.63
CA ALA A 7 -4.10 12.97 13.79
C ALA A 7 -5.41 13.32 13.04
N SER A 8 -5.70 12.63 11.94
CA SER A 8 -6.94 12.78 11.16
C SER A 8 -7.94 11.63 11.39
N GLY A 9 -7.77 10.86 12.47
CA GLY A 9 -8.65 9.74 12.82
C GLY A 9 -10.14 10.13 12.87
N GLY A 10 -10.99 9.26 12.34
CA GLY A 10 -12.44 9.50 12.23
C GLY A 10 -12.88 10.31 11.01
N ARG A 11 -11.97 11.00 10.30
CA ARG A 11 -12.32 11.85 9.16
C ARG A 11 -12.85 11.04 7.99
N LYS A 12 -14.04 11.41 7.50
CA LYS A 12 -14.68 10.77 6.35
C LYS A 12 -14.22 11.40 5.05
N ILE A 13 -13.99 10.58 4.04
CA ILE A 13 -13.62 10.97 2.69
C ILE A 13 -14.65 10.34 1.74
N GLN A 14 -15.19 11.16 0.84
CA GLN A 14 -16.16 10.74 -0.17
C GLN A 14 -15.42 10.44 -1.47
N PRO A 15 -15.18 9.17 -1.82
CA PRO A 15 -14.58 8.83 -3.09
C PRO A 15 -15.58 9.05 -4.24
N PRO A 16 -15.10 9.12 -5.50
CA PRO A 16 -15.98 9.22 -6.66
C PRO A 16 -17.02 8.09 -6.74
N ALA A 17 -18.24 8.40 -7.16
CA ALA A 17 -19.38 7.49 -7.08
C ALA A 17 -19.32 6.27 -8.02
N LYS A 18 -18.50 6.33 -9.09
CA LYS A 18 -18.29 5.23 -10.03
C LYS A 18 -16.84 4.81 -10.00
N MET A 19 -16.55 3.74 -9.28
CA MET A 19 -15.23 3.11 -9.27
C MET A 19 -15.39 1.64 -9.70
N PRO A 20 -15.38 1.35 -11.02
CA PRO A 20 -15.53 -0.02 -11.51
C PRO A 20 -14.39 -0.89 -10.99
N ASN A 21 -14.71 -2.14 -10.65
CA ASN A 21 -13.73 -3.17 -10.24
C ASN A 21 -12.91 -2.84 -8.98
N THR A 22 -13.43 -1.98 -8.10
CA THR A 22 -12.79 -1.71 -6.79
C THR A 22 -13.41 -2.55 -5.68
N ARG A 23 -12.56 -3.13 -4.83
CA ARG A 23 -12.96 -3.74 -3.56
C ARG A 23 -12.57 -2.77 -2.45
N PRO A 24 -13.51 -2.28 -1.63
CA PRO A 24 -13.14 -1.40 -0.54
C PRO A 24 -12.43 -2.19 0.56
N THR A 25 -11.21 -1.80 0.93
CA THR A 25 -10.60 -2.23 2.19
C THR A 25 -11.50 -1.78 3.34
N THR A 26 -12.02 -2.73 4.11
CA THR A 26 -12.93 -2.42 5.22
C THR A 26 -12.21 -1.68 6.33
N ASP A 27 -12.94 -0.87 7.11
CA ASP A 27 -12.38 -0.17 8.27
C ASP A 27 -11.73 -1.14 9.29
N ILE A 28 -12.28 -2.36 9.42
CA ILE A 28 -11.72 -3.42 10.29
C ILE A 28 -10.39 -3.94 9.72
N ALA A 29 -10.36 -4.27 8.43
CA ALA A 29 -9.14 -4.75 7.78
C ALA A 29 -8.04 -3.70 7.82
N LYS A 30 -8.37 -2.44 7.50
CA LYS A 30 -7.42 -1.33 7.55
C LYS A 30 -6.94 -1.05 8.98
N GLY A 31 -7.84 -1.05 9.97
CA GLY A 31 -7.44 -0.91 11.37
C GLY A 31 -6.50 -2.03 11.82
N GLY A 32 -6.80 -3.28 11.45
CA GLY A 32 -5.96 -4.43 11.73
C GLY A 32 -4.58 -4.33 11.09
N LEU A 33 -4.52 -3.95 9.81
CA LEU A 33 -3.27 -3.70 9.07
C LEU A 33 -2.39 -2.68 9.80
N PHE A 34 -2.93 -1.51 10.12
CA PHE A 34 -2.14 -0.45 10.75
C PHE A 34 -1.74 -0.77 12.18
N ASN A 35 -2.54 -1.54 12.92
CA ASN A 35 -2.09 -2.07 14.21
C ASN A 35 -0.83 -2.93 14.07
N ILE A 36 -0.71 -3.73 13.01
CA ILE A 36 0.49 -4.54 12.78
C ILE A 36 1.67 -3.64 12.39
N ILE A 37 1.46 -2.71 11.47
CA ILE A 37 2.50 -1.78 11.02
C ILE A 37 3.06 -1.00 12.22
N GLU A 38 2.22 -0.35 13.03
CA GLU A 38 2.66 0.48 14.16
C GLU A 38 3.35 -0.31 15.28
N ASN A 39 3.00 -1.58 15.48
CA ASN A 39 3.68 -2.42 16.47
C ASN A 39 5.06 -2.91 16.01
N ASN A 40 5.41 -2.76 14.73
CA ASN A 40 6.66 -3.29 14.18
C ASN A 40 7.54 -2.24 13.50
N LEU A 41 6.98 -1.10 13.07
CA LEU A 41 7.64 -0.07 12.30
C LEU A 41 7.32 1.32 12.89
N ASP A 42 8.32 2.20 12.95
CA ASP A 42 8.12 3.61 13.26
C ASP A 42 7.67 4.35 11.99
N ILE A 43 6.35 4.50 11.81
CA ILE A 43 5.72 5.14 10.64
C ILE A 43 6.31 6.51 10.33
N SER A 44 6.72 7.29 11.34
CA SER A 44 7.23 8.64 11.15
C SER A 44 8.58 8.69 10.42
N SER A 45 9.33 7.59 10.48
CA SER A 45 10.63 7.42 9.85
C SER A 45 10.59 6.75 8.48
N LEU A 46 9.45 6.20 8.07
CA LEU A 46 9.35 5.38 6.87
C LEU A 46 9.30 6.23 5.60
N LYS A 47 10.06 5.78 4.59
CA LYS A 47 9.81 6.07 3.19
C LYS A 47 8.85 5.04 2.61
N THR A 48 7.68 5.49 2.14
CA THR A 48 6.58 4.59 1.76
C THR A 48 6.20 4.70 0.29
N LEU A 49 5.76 3.57 -0.29
CA LEU A 49 5.19 3.48 -1.63
C LEU A 49 3.83 2.78 -1.58
N ASP A 50 2.79 3.49 -1.99
CA ASP A 50 1.47 2.93 -2.28
C ASP A 50 1.38 2.70 -3.79
N ILE A 51 1.64 1.46 -4.25
CA ILE A 51 1.86 1.17 -5.68
C ILE A 51 0.54 1.06 -6.48
N PHE A 52 -0.59 0.98 -5.79
CA PHE A 52 -1.94 1.04 -6.35
C PHE A 52 -2.79 2.03 -5.57
N GLY A 53 -2.64 3.31 -5.87
CA GLY A 53 -3.21 4.38 -5.07
C GLY A 53 -4.72 4.32 -4.91
N GLY A 54 -5.47 3.99 -5.96
CA GLY A 54 -6.93 3.95 -5.96
C GLY A 54 -7.53 5.26 -5.44
N THR A 55 -8.06 5.22 -4.22
CA THR A 55 -8.62 6.41 -3.54
C THR A 55 -7.62 7.16 -2.66
N GLY A 56 -6.41 6.64 -2.48
CA GLY A 56 -5.38 7.11 -1.54
C GLY A 56 -5.64 6.71 -0.09
N SER A 57 -6.58 5.79 0.18
CA SER A 57 -7.03 5.45 1.53
C SER A 57 -5.90 5.02 2.48
N ILE A 58 -4.91 4.29 1.96
CA ILE A 58 -3.75 3.82 2.72
C ILE A 58 -2.75 4.96 2.91
N SER A 59 -2.43 5.68 1.84
CA SER A 59 -1.60 6.89 1.88
C SER A 59 -2.08 7.93 2.90
N TYR A 60 -3.39 8.21 3.00
CA TYR A 60 -3.91 9.16 3.99
C TYR A 60 -3.83 8.63 5.42
N GLU A 61 -3.96 7.31 5.59
CA GLU A 61 -3.85 6.66 6.90
C GLU A 61 -2.40 6.69 7.39
N LEU A 62 -1.42 6.45 6.51
CA LEU A 62 0.02 6.63 6.77
C LEU A 62 0.31 8.07 7.17
N ALA A 63 -0.18 9.05 6.40
CA ALA A 63 -0.02 10.47 6.69
C ALA A 63 -0.60 10.84 8.07
N SER A 64 -1.82 10.36 8.37
CA SER A 64 -2.48 10.58 9.65
C SER A 64 -1.65 10.06 10.83
N ARG A 65 -0.89 8.99 10.61
CA ARG A 65 -0.03 8.34 11.60
C ARG A 65 1.42 8.83 11.59
N GLY A 66 1.71 9.87 10.81
CA GLY A 66 2.96 10.62 10.88
C GLY A 66 3.95 10.34 9.74
N ALA A 67 3.60 9.57 8.71
CA ALA A 67 4.49 9.37 7.56
C ALA A 67 4.74 10.69 6.81
N THR A 68 6.00 10.94 6.44
CA THR A 68 6.43 12.21 5.81
C THR A 68 7.17 12.07 4.49
N ASP A 69 7.55 10.86 4.09
CA ASP A 69 8.11 10.56 2.76
C ASP A 69 7.23 9.49 2.10
N MET A 70 6.25 9.93 1.31
CA MET A 70 5.26 9.04 0.73
C MET A 70 5.16 9.26 -0.77
N THR A 71 5.18 8.16 -1.52
CA THR A 71 4.83 8.13 -2.94
C THR A 71 3.60 7.26 -3.15
N VAL A 72 2.67 7.74 -3.96
CA VAL A 72 1.51 6.97 -4.41
C VAL A 72 1.49 6.92 -5.94
N VAL A 73 1.33 5.73 -6.50
CA VAL A 73 1.27 5.50 -7.95
C VAL A 73 -0.17 5.16 -8.33
N GLU A 74 -0.72 5.91 -9.27
CA GLU A 74 -2.08 5.69 -9.75
C GLU A 74 -2.13 5.86 -11.28
N LYS A 75 -2.75 4.89 -11.95
CA LYS A 75 -2.82 4.84 -13.42
C LYS A 75 -3.97 5.68 -13.97
N ASP A 76 -5.12 5.67 -13.31
CA ASP A 76 -6.30 6.41 -13.70
C ASP A 76 -6.09 7.92 -13.39
N PRO A 77 -6.09 8.79 -14.42
CA PRO A 77 -5.86 10.23 -14.21
C PRO A 77 -6.88 10.90 -13.29
N ALA A 78 -8.13 10.46 -13.30
CA ALA A 78 -9.19 11.01 -12.47
C ALA A 78 -9.01 10.59 -11.00
N MET A 79 -8.59 9.34 -10.75
CA MET A 79 -8.22 8.89 -9.40
C MET A 79 -6.98 9.61 -8.87
N ALA A 80 -5.95 9.77 -9.71
CA ALA A 80 -4.76 10.52 -9.32
C ALA A 80 -5.09 11.99 -8.98
N GLU A 81 -5.97 12.64 -9.75
CA GLU A 81 -6.45 13.99 -9.42
C GLU A 81 -7.27 14.03 -8.14
N PHE A 82 -8.11 13.01 -7.90
CA PHE A 82 -8.82 12.86 -6.64
C PHE A 82 -7.86 12.75 -5.46
N ILE A 83 -6.76 11.99 -5.61
CA ILE A 83 -5.73 11.84 -4.59
C ILE A 83 -5.08 13.19 -4.27
N ILE A 84 -4.63 13.91 -5.29
CA ILE A 84 -3.98 15.22 -5.14
C ILE A 84 -4.92 16.22 -4.43
N LYS A 85 -6.19 16.30 -4.87
CA LYS A 85 -7.17 17.21 -4.28
C LYS A 85 -7.48 16.85 -2.82
N THR A 86 -7.61 15.56 -2.53
CA THR A 86 -7.92 15.07 -1.18
C THR A 86 -6.74 15.30 -0.25
N ALA A 87 -5.51 14.94 -0.65
CA ALA A 87 -4.30 15.19 0.13
C ALA A 87 -4.18 16.67 0.51
N LYS A 88 -4.38 17.59 -0.46
CA LYS A 88 -4.40 19.04 -0.21
C LYS A 88 -5.49 19.45 0.79
N ALA A 89 -6.70 18.92 0.67
CA ALA A 89 -7.79 19.22 1.61
C ALA A 89 -7.57 18.65 3.01
N LEU A 90 -6.73 17.62 3.13
CA LEU A 90 -6.29 17.02 4.38
C LEU A 90 -5.06 17.74 4.98
N GLY A 91 -4.40 18.64 4.24
CA GLY A 91 -3.14 19.28 4.65
C GLY A 91 -1.94 18.33 4.57
N ILE A 92 -2.00 17.33 3.68
CA ILE A 92 -0.92 16.36 3.46
C ILE A 92 -0.06 16.86 2.30
N ASP A 93 1.00 17.60 2.63
CA ASP A 93 1.93 18.16 1.64
C ASP A 93 3.07 17.19 1.28
N THR A 94 3.20 16.10 2.04
CA THR A 94 4.27 15.09 1.95
C THR A 94 3.98 13.95 0.97
N LEU A 95 2.78 13.92 0.37
CA LEU A 95 2.36 12.84 -0.54
C LEU A 95 2.64 13.19 -2.00
N LYS A 96 3.61 12.51 -2.61
CA LYS A 96 3.92 12.59 -4.04
C LYS A 96 3.03 11.64 -4.84
N THR A 97 2.21 12.17 -5.75
CA THR A 97 1.38 11.36 -6.66
C THR A 97 2.05 11.19 -8.03
N VAL A 98 2.22 9.95 -8.47
CA VAL A 98 2.78 9.60 -9.78
C VAL A 98 1.70 8.98 -10.66
N LYS A 99 1.44 9.59 -11.82
CA LYS A 99 0.46 9.12 -12.80
C LYS A 99 1.07 8.06 -13.73
N MET A 100 1.12 6.81 -13.30
CA MET A 100 1.78 5.73 -14.03
C MET A 100 1.14 4.36 -13.74
N ASP A 101 1.31 3.41 -14.66
CA ASP A 101 1.01 2.00 -14.40
C ASP A 101 1.99 1.41 -13.37
N ALA A 102 1.46 0.66 -12.40
CA ALA A 102 2.21 0.08 -11.29
C ALA A 102 3.46 -0.71 -11.74
N PHE A 103 3.30 -1.65 -12.69
CA PHE A 103 4.41 -2.48 -13.14
C PHE A 103 5.45 -1.69 -13.93
N LYS A 104 5.01 -0.70 -14.72
CA LYS A 104 5.94 0.23 -15.38
C LYS A 104 6.74 1.05 -14.37
N TYR A 105 6.08 1.53 -13.31
CA TYR A 105 6.76 2.26 -12.25
C TYR A 105 7.80 1.37 -11.55
N LEU A 106 7.41 0.16 -11.13
CA LEU A 106 8.34 -0.79 -10.48
C LEU A 106 9.55 -1.13 -11.36
N GLN A 107 9.38 -1.24 -12.68
CA GLN A 107 10.49 -1.51 -13.60
C GLN A 107 11.47 -0.33 -13.76
N GLN A 108 11.00 0.91 -13.59
CA GLN A 108 11.80 2.12 -13.80
C GLN A 108 12.30 2.75 -12.50
N CYS A 109 11.69 2.39 -11.37
CA CYS A 109 12.02 2.94 -10.07
C CYS A 109 13.45 2.53 -9.67
N THR A 110 14.21 3.50 -9.19
CA THR A 110 15.57 3.31 -8.65
C THR A 110 15.65 3.67 -7.17
N GLU A 111 14.53 4.07 -6.58
CA GLU A 111 14.42 4.41 -5.17
C GLU A 111 14.11 3.14 -4.35
N LYS A 112 14.59 3.11 -3.11
CA LYS A 112 14.24 2.08 -2.12
C LYS A 112 13.25 2.64 -1.10
N PHE A 113 12.42 1.76 -0.56
CA PHE A 113 11.35 2.07 0.39
C PHE A 113 11.46 1.19 1.63
N ASP A 114 10.95 1.69 2.75
CA ASP A 114 10.83 0.93 4.00
C ASP A 114 9.49 0.19 4.07
N LEU A 115 8.47 0.70 3.37
CA LEU A 115 7.16 0.07 3.23
C LEU A 115 6.61 0.24 1.82
N ILE A 116 6.37 -0.86 1.12
CA ILE A 116 5.59 -0.91 -0.11
C ILE A 116 4.24 -1.55 0.21
N PHE A 117 3.14 -0.87 -0.09
CA PHE A 117 1.79 -1.40 0.01
C PHE A 117 1.20 -1.57 -1.39
N ALA A 118 0.58 -2.72 -1.63
CA ALA A 118 -0.06 -3.06 -2.89
C ALA A 118 -1.48 -3.59 -2.67
N ASP A 119 -2.50 -2.86 -3.13
CA ASP A 119 -3.88 -3.33 -3.26
C ASP A 119 -4.28 -3.32 -4.74
N PRO A 120 -3.91 -4.36 -5.50
CA PRO A 120 -4.20 -4.44 -6.92
C PRO A 120 -5.71 -4.56 -7.18
N PRO A 121 -6.18 -4.19 -8.38
CA PRO A 121 -7.56 -4.45 -8.81
C PRO A 121 -7.92 -5.94 -8.73
N TYR A 122 -9.22 -6.22 -8.55
CA TYR A 122 -9.73 -7.59 -8.46
C TYR A 122 -9.38 -8.43 -9.69
N MET A 123 -8.94 -9.68 -9.49
CA MET A 123 -8.57 -10.66 -10.53
C MET A 123 -7.44 -10.20 -11.45
N MET A 124 -6.47 -9.44 -10.92
CA MET A 124 -5.25 -9.13 -11.65
C MET A 124 -4.39 -10.39 -11.82
N GLU A 125 -4.30 -10.91 -13.06
CA GLU A 125 -3.55 -12.14 -13.38
C GLU A 125 -2.06 -12.06 -13.05
N THR A 126 -1.49 -10.86 -12.96
CA THR A 126 -0.06 -10.63 -12.71
C THR A 126 0.27 -10.37 -11.24
N LEU A 127 -0.66 -10.61 -10.32
CA LEU A 127 -0.47 -10.35 -8.89
C LEU A 127 0.68 -11.18 -8.30
N ASP A 128 0.83 -12.42 -8.75
CA ASP A 128 1.94 -13.32 -8.44
C ASP A 128 3.32 -12.73 -8.78
N GLN A 129 3.42 -11.93 -9.84
CA GLN A 129 4.67 -11.31 -10.27
C GLN A 129 5.09 -10.11 -9.40
N LEU A 130 4.17 -9.52 -8.64
CA LEU A 130 4.44 -8.27 -7.93
C LEU A 130 5.52 -8.43 -6.85
N PRO A 131 5.43 -9.41 -5.91
CA PRO A 131 6.51 -9.62 -4.94
C PRO A 131 7.84 -9.93 -5.62
N LEU A 132 7.82 -10.77 -6.65
CA LEU A 132 9.03 -11.16 -7.40
C LEU A 132 9.74 -9.94 -7.97
N LEU A 133 8.99 -9.04 -8.64
CA LEU A 133 9.54 -7.84 -9.24
C LEU A 133 10.08 -6.86 -8.19
N VAL A 134 9.38 -6.68 -7.07
CA VAL A 134 9.83 -5.80 -5.97
C VAL A 134 11.18 -6.23 -5.42
N PHE A 135 11.37 -7.55 -5.19
CA PHE A 135 12.63 -8.08 -4.68
C PHE A 135 13.72 -8.18 -5.75
N GLU A 136 13.39 -8.50 -7.01
CA GLU A 136 14.35 -8.52 -8.13
C GLU A 136 14.95 -7.13 -8.38
N LYS A 137 14.13 -6.08 -8.27
CA LYS A 137 14.55 -4.68 -8.43
C LYS A 137 15.12 -4.07 -7.15
N GLU A 138 15.23 -4.85 -6.08
CA GLU A 138 15.74 -4.43 -4.76
C GLU A 138 15.08 -3.14 -4.23
N LEU A 139 13.77 -2.98 -4.42
CA LEU A 139 13.05 -1.75 -4.11
C LEU A 139 12.79 -1.56 -2.61
N LEU A 140 13.17 -2.52 -1.78
CA LEU A 140 13.07 -2.43 -0.33
C LEU A 140 14.43 -2.20 0.30
N ASN A 141 14.50 -1.32 1.29
CA ASN A 141 15.64 -1.25 2.21
C ASN A 141 15.78 -2.57 2.99
N PRO A 142 16.95 -2.87 3.58
CA PRO A 142 17.05 -3.96 4.55
C PRO A 142 15.99 -3.82 5.63
N GLU A 143 15.34 -4.92 6.00
CA GLU A 143 14.19 -4.95 6.91
C GLU A 143 12.93 -4.24 6.39
N GLY A 144 12.92 -3.74 5.15
CA GLY A 144 11.76 -3.12 4.51
C GLY A 144 10.63 -4.11 4.23
N TRP A 145 9.39 -3.64 4.30
CA TRP A 145 8.19 -4.47 4.21
C TRP A 145 7.50 -4.30 2.86
N LEU A 146 7.08 -5.41 2.27
CA LEU A 146 6.04 -5.43 1.24
C LEU A 146 4.77 -6.01 1.85
N VAL A 147 3.67 -5.28 1.72
CA VAL A 147 2.33 -5.74 2.10
C VAL A 147 1.46 -5.82 0.85
N VAL A 148 0.92 -6.99 0.59
CA VAL A 148 0.03 -7.25 -0.55
C VAL A 148 -1.36 -7.57 -0.04
N GLU A 149 -2.35 -6.77 -0.40
CA GLU A 149 -3.77 -7.06 -0.18
C GLU A 149 -4.28 -8.00 -1.29
N HIS A 150 -4.95 -9.08 -0.93
CA HIS A 150 -5.49 -10.07 -1.88
C HIS A 150 -6.70 -10.83 -1.30
N THR A 151 -7.15 -11.88 -2.00
CA THR A 151 -8.21 -12.81 -1.57
C THR A 151 -7.64 -14.22 -1.33
N GLN A 152 -8.48 -15.18 -0.93
CA GLN A 152 -8.07 -16.55 -0.60
C GLN A 152 -7.45 -17.36 -1.76
N HIS A 153 -7.48 -16.86 -3.00
CA HIS A 153 -6.97 -17.58 -4.16
C HIS A 153 -5.44 -17.57 -4.29
N GLU A 154 -4.77 -16.54 -3.77
CA GLU A 154 -3.32 -16.38 -3.91
C GLU A 154 -2.55 -17.20 -2.88
N LYS A 155 -1.44 -17.82 -3.31
CA LYS A 155 -0.59 -18.69 -2.46
C LYS A 155 0.83 -18.13 -2.33
N PHE A 156 0.98 -17.09 -1.53
CA PHE A 156 2.28 -16.44 -1.30
C PHE A 156 3.19 -17.14 -0.28
N LYS A 157 2.70 -18.14 0.45
CA LYS A 157 3.44 -18.81 1.55
C LYS A 157 4.77 -19.44 1.14
N ASP A 158 4.89 -19.79 -0.13
CA ASP A 158 6.06 -20.47 -0.68
C ASP A 158 7.08 -19.52 -1.31
N TYR A 159 6.77 -18.22 -1.36
CA TYR A 159 7.62 -17.21 -1.97
C TYR A 159 8.79 -16.85 -1.04
N SER A 160 9.93 -16.51 -1.63
CA SER A 160 11.06 -15.93 -0.90
C SER A 160 10.62 -14.63 -0.20
N TYR A 161 11.22 -14.35 0.95
CA TYR A 161 10.92 -13.20 1.83
C TYR A 161 9.52 -13.19 2.46
N TYR A 162 8.66 -14.18 2.19
CA TYR A 162 7.37 -14.30 2.87
C TYR A 162 7.57 -14.46 4.37
N ARG A 163 6.86 -13.62 5.15
CA ARG A 163 6.89 -13.66 6.61
C ARG A 163 5.62 -14.22 7.22
N SER A 164 4.47 -13.63 6.88
CA SER A 164 3.18 -14.03 7.44
C SER A 164 2.02 -13.44 6.66
N GLU A 165 0.79 -13.87 6.98
CA GLU A 165 -0.43 -13.26 6.46
C GLU A 165 -1.41 -12.92 7.59
N ARG A 166 -2.37 -12.03 7.30
CA ARG A 166 -3.46 -11.67 8.20
C ARG A 166 -4.78 -11.64 7.45
N ASN A 167 -5.75 -12.37 7.98
CA ASN A 167 -7.05 -12.55 7.35
C ASN A 167 -8.11 -11.77 8.11
N TYR A 168 -8.83 -10.91 7.38
CA TYR A 168 -9.96 -10.11 7.85
C TYR A 168 -11.20 -10.41 7.00
N GLY A 169 -11.55 -11.69 6.88
CA GLY A 169 -12.68 -12.19 6.10
C GLY A 169 -12.31 -12.45 4.63
N SER A 170 -12.78 -11.59 3.73
CA SER A 170 -12.46 -11.66 2.29
C SER A 170 -11.19 -10.90 1.91
N THR A 171 -10.62 -10.14 2.86
CA THR A 171 -9.39 -9.37 2.70
C THR A 171 -8.25 -10.07 3.43
N ILE A 172 -7.18 -10.38 2.71
CA ILE A 172 -5.96 -10.96 3.26
C ILE A 172 -4.80 -10.01 2.96
N PHE A 173 -3.98 -9.73 3.97
CA PHE A 173 -2.71 -9.05 3.80
C PHE A 173 -1.57 -10.06 3.94
N SER A 174 -0.84 -10.31 2.86
CA SER A 174 0.43 -11.04 2.92
C SER A 174 1.57 -10.06 3.16
N ILE A 175 2.44 -10.38 4.11
CA ILE A 175 3.57 -9.56 4.54
C ILE A 175 4.86 -10.28 4.16
N PHE A 176 5.71 -9.57 3.43
CA PHE A 176 7.07 -9.97 3.09
C PHE A 176 8.04 -8.98 3.72
N ILE A 177 9.22 -9.45 4.12
CA ILE A 177 10.24 -8.60 4.74
C ILE A 177 11.58 -8.86 4.05
N ASN A 178 12.26 -7.79 3.64
CA ASN A 178 13.59 -7.86 3.03
C ASN A 178 14.66 -8.20 4.07
N ARG A 179 14.66 -9.47 4.49
CA ARG A 179 15.58 -10.06 5.46
C ARG A 179 16.17 -11.33 4.85
N GLU A 180 17.50 -11.43 4.83
CA GLU A 180 18.23 -12.55 4.21
C GLU A 180 17.79 -13.92 4.76
N GLU A 181 17.44 -14.02 6.04
CA GLU A 181 16.96 -15.27 6.66
C GLU A 181 15.64 -15.80 6.05
N LEU A 182 14.86 -14.93 5.42
CA LEU A 182 13.59 -15.29 4.78
C LEU A 182 13.76 -15.57 3.28
N LYS A 183 14.97 -15.36 2.74
CA LYS A 183 15.29 -15.67 1.35
C LYS A 183 15.35 -17.18 1.19
N ARG A 184 14.46 -17.70 0.35
CA ARG A 184 14.42 -19.11 -0.06
C ARG A 184 15.11 -19.27 -1.40
#